data_AF-A0A0B1RYD9-F1
#
_entry.id   AF-A0A0B1RYD9-F1
#
_cell.length_a   1.000
_cell.length_b   1.000
_cell.length_c   1.000
_cell.angle_alpha   90.00
_cell.angle_beta   90.00
_cell.angle_gamma   90.00
#
_symmetry.space_group_name_H-M   'P 1'
#
loop_
_entity.id
_entity.type
_entity.pdbx_description
1 polymer ?
#
loop_
_entity_poly.entity_id
_entity_poly.type
_entity_poly.pdbx_seq_one_letter_code
_entity_poly.pdbx_strand_id
1 'polypeptide(L)'
;MPFRSPTHAGGLFAIDRLWFQELGYYDEGLQIWGGEQYELSFKIWQCGGGILFVPCSHVGHVYRSHMPYTFGKLSGKPIISANMIRVVRTWMDDYAQYYFIREPQARKVDPGDLTAQLALKERLHCKSFKWYMDNVAYDVLPSYPLLPKNKVWGEARNPHTGKCLDRMGGIPGPLGVHGCHGFGGNQV
;
A
#
# COMPACT_ATOMS: atom_id res chain seq x y z
N MET A 1 -1.60 14.26 -25.53
CA MET A 1 -0.44 13.33 -25.62
C MET A 1 -0.37 12.51 -24.34
N PRO A 2 0.14 11.27 -24.39
CA PRO A 2 0.37 10.48 -23.19
C PRO A 2 1.31 11.19 -22.20
N PHE A 3 1.12 10.99 -20.90
CA PHE A 3 1.96 11.55 -19.85
C PHE A 3 2.31 10.50 -18.79
N ARG A 4 3.44 10.68 -18.11
CA ARG A 4 3.94 9.72 -17.11
C ARG A 4 3.12 9.77 -15.84
N SER A 5 2.83 8.61 -15.26
CA SER A 5 2.21 8.49 -13.94
C SER A 5 3.09 7.65 -13.01
N PRO A 6 3.30 8.05 -11.75
CA PRO A 6 4.07 7.25 -10.79
C PRO A 6 3.42 5.90 -10.48
N THR A 7 2.08 5.83 -10.58
CA THR A 7 1.30 4.61 -10.32
C THR A 7 0.13 4.47 -11.29
N HIS A 8 -0.41 3.26 -11.44
CA HIS A 8 -1.72 3.02 -12.07
C HIS A 8 -2.78 2.60 -11.03
N ALA A 9 -4.05 2.62 -11.40
CA ALA A 9 -5.16 2.26 -10.51
C ALA A 9 -5.36 0.73 -10.34
N GLY A 10 -4.58 -0.11 -11.02
CA GLY A 10 -4.68 -1.58 -10.95
C GLY A 10 -5.62 -2.19 -11.98
N GLY A 11 -6.89 -1.75 -12.02
CA GLY A 11 -7.95 -2.48 -12.72
C GLY A 11 -7.88 -2.50 -14.25
N LEU A 12 -7.35 -1.44 -14.88
CA LEU A 12 -7.32 -1.31 -16.35
C LEU A 12 -5.95 -0.78 -16.79
N PHE A 13 -5.26 -1.56 -17.61
CA PHE A 13 -3.99 -1.20 -18.23
C PHE A 13 -3.72 -2.07 -19.46
N ALA A 14 -2.75 -1.67 -20.28
CA ALA A 14 -2.24 -2.48 -21.37
C ALA A 14 -0.72 -2.64 -21.20
N ILE A 15 -0.23 -3.87 -21.36
CA ILE A 15 1.19 -4.20 -21.25
C ILE A 15 1.53 -5.26 -22.30
N ASP A 16 2.74 -5.21 -22.86
CA ASP A 16 3.23 -6.29 -23.70
C ASP A 16 3.33 -7.59 -22.88
N ARG A 17 2.89 -8.71 -23.48
CA ARG A 17 2.82 -10.00 -22.78
C ARG A 17 4.20 -10.53 -22.40
N LEU A 18 5.19 -10.40 -23.28
CA LEU A 18 6.55 -10.88 -23.04
C LEU A 18 7.23 -10.03 -21.98
N TRP A 19 7.02 -8.71 -22.03
CA TRP A 19 7.51 -7.81 -20.99
C TRP A 19 6.87 -8.11 -19.62
N PHE A 20 5.56 -8.36 -19.57
CA PHE A 20 4.89 -8.73 -18.31
C PHE A 20 5.44 -10.04 -17.73
N GLN A 21 5.79 -10.99 -18.59
CA GLN A 21 6.46 -12.22 -18.20
C GLN A 21 7.90 -11.99 -17.70
N GLU A 22 8.67 -11.09 -18.34
CA GLU A 22 10.04 -10.75 -17.92
C GLU A 22 10.07 -10.12 -16.53
N LEU A 23 9.06 -9.29 -16.24
CA LEU A 23 8.77 -8.72 -14.92
C LEU A 23 8.27 -9.78 -13.90
N GLY A 24 8.12 -11.04 -14.28
CA GLY A 24 7.65 -12.10 -13.38
C GLY A 24 6.19 -11.94 -12.95
N TYR A 25 5.34 -11.36 -13.81
CA TYR A 25 3.92 -11.13 -13.56
C TYR A 25 3.65 -10.36 -12.25
N TYR A 26 2.49 -10.60 -11.63
CA TYR A 26 2.24 -10.17 -10.25
C TYR A 26 2.95 -11.10 -9.26
N ASP A 27 3.31 -10.56 -8.10
CA ASP A 27 3.76 -11.38 -6.97
C ASP A 27 2.68 -12.39 -6.57
N GLU A 28 2.98 -13.69 -6.75
CA GLU A 28 2.07 -14.80 -6.44
C GLU A 28 1.68 -14.88 -4.96
N GLY A 29 2.44 -14.22 -4.07
CA GLY A 29 2.09 -14.10 -2.66
C GLY A 29 1.01 -13.06 -2.36
N LEU A 30 0.64 -12.20 -3.32
CA LEU A 30 -0.47 -11.26 -3.17
C LEU A 30 -1.80 -12.01 -3.21
N GLN A 31 -2.66 -11.72 -2.23
CA GLN A 31 -3.93 -12.41 -2.07
C GLN A 31 -5.12 -11.48 -2.30
N ILE A 32 -6.03 -11.92 -3.17
CA ILE A 32 -7.36 -11.33 -3.44
C ILE A 32 -7.34 -9.87 -3.89
N TRP A 33 -7.01 -8.92 -3.01
CA TRP A 33 -7.13 -7.49 -3.30
C TRP A 33 -6.20 -6.64 -2.44
N GLY A 34 -5.66 -5.60 -3.06
CA GLY A 34 -4.91 -4.52 -2.44
C GLY A 34 -3.41 -4.74 -2.55
N GLY A 35 -2.71 -3.77 -3.14
CA GLY A 35 -1.24 -3.73 -3.19
C GLY A 35 -0.69 -4.02 -4.56
N GLU A 36 -1.41 -4.79 -5.38
CA GLU A 36 -1.01 -5.21 -6.71
C GLU A 36 -0.70 -4.03 -7.65
N GLN A 37 -1.46 -2.94 -7.53
CA GLN A 37 -1.25 -1.75 -8.34
C GLN A 37 0.06 -1.04 -7.98
N TYR A 38 0.46 -1.05 -6.71
CA TYR A 38 1.72 -0.46 -6.27
C TYR A 38 2.89 -1.38 -6.59
N GLU A 39 2.73 -2.68 -6.37
CA GLU A 39 3.71 -3.71 -6.71
C GLU A 39 4.15 -3.61 -8.17
N LEU A 40 3.18 -3.67 -9.09
CA LEU A 40 3.46 -3.59 -10.52
C LEU A 40 3.98 -2.21 -10.91
N SER A 41 3.46 -1.13 -10.31
CA SER A 41 3.94 0.22 -10.62
C SER A 41 5.42 0.41 -10.27
N PHE A 42 5.79 -0.01 -9.06
CA PHE A 42 7.15 0.07 -8.55
C PHE A 42 8.09 -0.80 -9.36
N LYS A 43 7.66 -2.02 -9.69
CA LYS A 43 8.40 -2.94 -10.55
C LYS A 43 8.68 -2.33 -11.93
N ILE A 44 7.65 -1.85 -12.62
CA ILE A 44 7.80 -1.26 -13.96
C ILE A 44 8.79 -0.10 -13.92
N TRP A 45 8.64 0.85 -12.99
CA TRP A 45 9.49 2.02 -12.94
C TRP A 45 10.93 1.73 -12.50
N GLN A 46 11.11 0.92 -11.46
CA GLN A 46 12.44 0.63 -10.93
C GLN A 46 13.22 -0.29 -11.87
N CYS A 47 12.57 -1.17 -12.63
CA CYS A 47 13.21 -2.16 -13.49
C CYS A 47 13.27 -1.76 -14.98
N GLY A 48 13.23 -0.45 -15.28
CA GLY A 48 13.57 0.09 -16.61
C GLY A 48 12.40 0.42 -17.55
N GLY A 49 11.16 0.22 -17.11
CA GLY A 49 9.96 0.62 -17.84
C GLY A 49 9.42 2.00 -17.46
N GLY A 50 8.16 2.24 -17.83
CA GLY A 50 7.41 3.42 -17.42
C GLY A 50 5.92 3.26 -17.63
N ILE A 51 5.13 4.02 -16.87
CA ILE A 51 3.67 4.00 -16.93
C ILE A 51 3.19 5.30 -17.57
N LEU A 52 2.34 5.17 -18.59
CA LEU A 52 1.74 6.29 -19.28
C LEU A 52 0.24 6.28 -19.11
N PHE A 53 -0.32 7.42 -18.75
CA PHE A 53 -1.74 7.68 -18.93
C PHE A 53 -1.95 8.22 -20.34
N VAL A 54 -2.93 7.67 -21.06
CA VAL A 54 -3.22 7.98 -22.46
C VAL A 54 -4.57 8.69 -22.53
N PRO A 55 -4.61 10.04 -22.56
CA PRO A 55 -5.88 10.78 -22.51
C PRO A 55 -6.81 10.55 -23.69
N CYS A 56 -6.36 9.92 -24.77
CA CYS A 56 -7.20 9.58 -25.92
C CYS A 56 -7.90 8.22 -25.78
N SER A 57 -7.53 7.40 -24.79
CA SER A 57 -8.12 6.09 -24.52
C SER A 57 -8.95 6.18 -23.23
N HIS A 58 -10.25 5.99 -23.35
CA HIS A 58 -11.18 6.12 -22.23
C HIS A 58 -11.95 4.82 -22.01
N VAL A 59 -12.08 4.43 -20.75
CA VAL A 59 -12.93 3.31 -20.32
C VAL A 59 -13.70 3.75 -19.10
N GLY A 60 -15.03 3.58 -19.11
CA GLY A 60 -15.88 3.83 -17.96
C GLY A 60 -15.80 2.70 -16.93
N HIS A 61 -15.65 3.04 -15.64
CA HIS A 61 -15.69 2.08 -14.55
C HIS A 61 -16.82 2.44 -13.57
N VAL A 62 -17.72 1.49 -13.30
CA VAL A 62 -18.83 1.71 -12.36
C VAL A 62 -18.31 1.65 -10.93
N TYR A 63 -18.29 2.80 -10.26
CA TYR A 63 -17.86 2.89 -8.87
C TYR A 63 -18.83 2.17 -7.94
N ARG A 64 -18.28 1.50 -6.91
CA ARG A 64 -19.05 0.82 -5.87
C ARG A 64 -18.77 1.46 -4.52
N SER A 65 -19.79 1.56 -3.67
CA SER A 65 -19.65 2.10 -2.31
C SER A 65 -19.12 1.09 -1.30
N HIS A 66 -19.15 -0.21 -1.63
CA HIS A 66 -18.73 -1.30 -0.76
C HIS A 66 -18.21 -2.48 -1.61
N MET A 67 -17.40 -3.34 -0.99
CA MET A 67 -16.89 -4.56 -1.62
C MET A 67 -18.02 -5.61 -1.66
N PRO A 68 -18.49 -6.07 -2.83
CA PRO A 68 -19.63 -6.98 -2.92
C PRO A 68 -19.23 -8.46 -2.80
N TYR A 69 -17.97 -8.76 -2.49
CA TYR A 69 -17.46 -10.11 -2.33
C TYR A 69 -16.87 -10.28 -0.92
N THR A 70 -16.96 -11.50 -0.41
CA THR A 70 -16.35 -11.87 0.87
C THR A 70 -14.97 -12.45 0.62
N PHE A 71 -14.10 -12.37 1.62
CA PHE A 71 -12.78 -13.01 1.57
C PHE A 71 -12.83 -14.54 1.81
N GLY A 72 -14.03 -15.14 1.83
CA GLY A 72 -14.22 -16.58 2.06
C GLY A 72 -13.48 -17.09 3.29
N LYS A 73 -12.65 -18.12 3.11
CA LYS A 73 -11.80 -18.72 4.17
C LYS A 73 -10.75 -17.75 4.74
N LEU A 74 -10.49 -16.64 4.07
CA LEU A 74 -9.55 -15.60 4.51
C LEU A 74 -10.27 -14.45 5.23
N SER A 75 -11.59 -14.55 5.44
CA SER A 75 -12.35 -13.58 6.24
C SER A 75 -11.75 -13.45 7.64
N GLY A 76 -11.56 -12.21 8.09
CA GLY A 76 -10.92 -11.89 9.38
C GLY A 76 -9.38 -11.89 9.37
N LYS A 77 -8.73 -12.29 8.27
CA LYS A 77 -7.27 -12.12 8.12
C LYS A 77 -6.94 -10.72 7.59
N PRO A 78 -5.80 -10.13 8.00
CA PRO A 78 -5.38 -8.81 7.55
C PRO A 78 -4.75 -8.87 6.14
N ILE A 79 -5.50 -9.36 5.15
CA ILE A 79 -5.01 -9.67 3.79
C ILE A 79 -4.41 -8.43 3.13
N ILE A 80 -5.15 -7.32 3.15
CA ILE A 80 -4.73 -6.07 2.52
C ILE A 80 -3.43 -5.57 3.17
N SER A 81 -3.34 -5.62 4.50
CA SER A 81 -2.13 -5.21 5.22
C SER A 81 -0.95 -6.13 4.90
N ALA A 82 -1.18 -7.45 4.82
CA ALA A 82 -0.14 -8.41 4.45
C ALA A 82 0.40 -8.12 3.05
N ASN A 83 -0.48 -7.96 2.06
CA ASN A 83 -0.11 -7.58 0.70
C ASN A 83 0.69 -6.27 0.66
N MET A 84 0.22 -5.23 1.36
CA MET A 84 0.94 -3.95 1.42
C MET A 84 2.33 -4.11 2.01
N ILE A 85 2.51 -4.94 3.04
CA ILE A 85 3.82 -5.15 3.65
C ILE A 85 4.74 -5.93 2.72
N ARG A 86 4.21 -6.88 1.92
CA ARG A 86 4.99 -7.53 0.86
C ARG A 86 5.55 -6.48 -0.10
N VAL A 87 4.71 -5.55 -0.56
CA VAL A 87 5.12 -4.46 -1.45
C VAL A 87 6.13 -3.54 -0.77
N VAL A 88 5.82 -3.05 0.43
CA VAL A 88 6.66 -2.11 1.20
C VAL A 88 8.04 -2.69 1.45
N ARG A 89 8.14 -3.93 1.93
CA ARG A 89 9.42 -4.56 2.26
C ARG A 89 10.24 -4.93 1.02
N THR A 90 9.60 -5.21 -0.11
CA THR A 90 10.30 -5.57 -1.34
C THR A 90 10.80 -4.33 -2.09
N TRP A 91 9.95 -3.31 -2.20
CA TRP A 91 10.13 -2.24 -3.19
C TRP A 91 10.47 -0.88 -2.62
N MET A 92 10.22 -0.60 -1.33
CA MET A 92 10.35 0.76 -0.79
C MET A 92 11.68 1.07 -0.08
N ASP A 93 12.58 0.11 0.04
CA ASP A 93 13.89 0.29 0.71
C ASP A 93 13.75 1.04 2.06
N ASP A 94 14.60 2.03 2.32
CA ASP A 94 14.55 2.86 3.52
C ASP A 94 13.25 3.68 3.67
N TYR A 95 12.48 3.90 2.60
CA TYR A 95 11.20 4.61 2.69
C TYR A 95 10.11 3.74 3.34
N ALA A 96 10.33 2.44 3.47
CA ALA A 96 9.44 1.55 4.22
C ALA A 96 9.18 2.06 5.64
N GLN A 97 10.14 2.77 6.26
CA GLN A 97 9.98 3.35 7.58
C GLN A 97 8.79 4.30 7.69
N TYR A 98 8.48 5.07 6.63
CA TYR A 98 7.39 6.04 6.64
C TYR A 98 6.02 5.36 6.59
N TYR A 99 5.93 4.21 5.89
CA TYR A 99 4.75 3.36 5.96
C TYR A 99 4.52 2.87 7.40
N PHE A 100 5.57 2.40 8.08
CA PHE A 100 5.44 1.93 9.47
C PHE A 100 5.31 3.05 10.52
N ILE A 101 5.65 4.30 10.19
CA ILE A 101 5.31 5.46 11.01
C ILE A 101 3.80 5.74 10.91
N ARG A 102 3.24 5.68 9.69
CA ARG A 102 1.81 5.88 9.47
C ARG A 102 0.95 4.74 9.99
N GLU A 103 1.38 3.50 9.75
CA GLU A 103 0.68 2.27 10.13
C GLU A 103 1.52 1.42 11.09
N PRO A 104 1.71 1.82 12.36
CA PRO A 104 2.60 1.11 13.27
C PRO A 104 2.22 -0.35 13.54
N GLN A 105 0.92 -0.67 13.50
CA GLN A 105 0.38 -2.02 13.66
C GLN A 105 0.93 -2.97 12.59
N ALA A 106 1.21 -2.47 11.38
CA ALA A 106 1.71 -3.26 10.26
C ALA A 106 3.08 -3.88 10.53
N ARG A 107 3.86 -3.39 11.50
CA ARG A 107 5.13 -4.01 11.90
C ARG A 107 4.97 -5.46 12.37
N LYS A 108 3.81 -5.81 12.93
CA LYS A 108 3.51 -7.14 13.50
C LYS A 108 2.95 -8.13 12.48
N VAL A 109 2.63 -7.66 11.27
CA VAL A 109 2.02 -8.50 10.24
C VAL A 109 3.13 -9.19 9.45
N ASP A 110 2.98 -10.50 9.31
CA ASP A 110 3.90 -11.34 8.55
C ASP A 110 3.58 -11.26 7.05
N PRO A 111 4.52 -10.80 6.21
CA PRO A 111 4.35 -10.80 4.75
C PRO A 111 4.42 -12.19 4.12
N GLY A 112 4.85 -13.22 4.85
CA GLY A 112 5.25 -14.51 4.28
C GLY A 112 6.60 -14.41 3.56
N ASP A 113 6.90 -15.40 2.71
CA ASP A 113 8.18 -15.46 2.01
C ASP A 113 8.29 -14.39 0.89
N LEU A 114 9.39 -13.63 0.92
CA LEU A 114 9.72 -12.58 -0.05
C LEU A 114 10.94 -12.92 -0.91
N THR A 115 11.54 -14.10 -0.71
CA THR A 115 12.81 -14.50 -1.34
C THR A 115 12.76 -14.37 -2.86
N ALA A 116 11.69 -14.86 -3.50
CA ALA A 116 11.52 -14.79 -4.95
C ALA A 116 11.43 -13.34 -5.47
N GLN A 117 10.74 -12.46 -4.74
CA GLN A 117 10.56 -11.05 -5.14
C GLN A 117 11.86 -10.26 -4.98
N LEU A 118 12.61 -10.50 -3.90
CA LEU A 118 13.93 -9.88 -3.70
C LEU A 118 14.93 -10.36 -4.76
N ALA A 119 14.98 -11.67 -5.04
CA ALA A 119 15.83 -12.22 -6.09
C ALA A 119 15.46 -11.69 -7.49
N LEU A 120 14.16 -11.47 -7.77
CA LEU A 120 13.71 -10.84 -9.00
C LEU A 120 14.24 -9.41 -9.13
N LYS A 121 14.13 -8.61 -8.07
CA LYS A 121 14.62 -7.22 -8.02
C LYS A 121 16.13 -7.15 -8.28
N GLU A 122 16.89 -8.08 -7.71
CA GLU A 122 18.33 -8.20 -7.93
C GLU A 122 18.66 -8.64 -9.37
N ARG A 123 18.00 -9.68 -9.87
CA ARG A 123 18.21 -10.23 -11.23
C ARG A 123 17.95 -9.21 -12.33
N LEU A 124 16.94 -8.35 -12.16
CA LEU A 124 16.58 -7.30 -13.12
C LEU A 124 17.38 -6.00 -12.92
N HIS A 125 18.32 -5.97 -11.96
CA HIS A 125 19.12 -4.79 -11.64
C HIS A 125 18.27 -3.53 -11.41
N CYS A 126 17.15 -3.68 -10.70
CA CYS A 126 16.20 -2.60 -10.51
C CYS A 126 16.83 -1.46 -9.69
N LYS A 127 16.44 -0.23 -10.03
CA LYS A 127 16.86 1.00 -9.34
C LYS A 127 16.26 1.04 -7.93
N SER A 128 16.86 1.85 -7.06
CA SER A 128 16.36 2.04 -5.70
C SER A 128 15.05 2.82 -5.65
N PHE A 129 14.31 2.68 -4.55
CA PHE A 129 13.11 3.48 -4.31
C PHE A 129 13.42 4.97 -4.16
N LYS A 130 14.62 5.32 -3.67
CA LYS A 130 15.08 6.71 -3.68
C LYS A 130 15.13 7.27 -5.10
N TRP A 131 15.69 6.53 -6.06
CA TRP A 131 15.68 6.95 -7.47
C TRP A 131 14.25 7.14 -7.98
N TYR A 132 13.32 6.24 -7.63
CA TYR A 132 11.91 6.37 -8.00
C TYR A 132 11.29 7.67 -7.45
N MET A 133 11.50 7.97 -6.16
CA MET A 133 11.00 9.20 -5.54
C MET A 133 11.61 10.46 -6.15
N ASP A 134 12.90 10.44 -6.51
CA ASP A 134 13.57 11.61 -7.08
C ASP A 134 13.23 11.85 -8.56
N ASN A 135 12.95 10.79 -9.34
CA ASN A 135 12.86 10.86 -10.81
C ASN A 135 11.45 10.63 -11.38
N VAL A 136 10.59 9.92 -10.63
CA VAL A 136 9.25 9.52 -11.08
C VAL A 136 8.18 10.17 -10.22
N ALA A 137 8.31 10.09 -8.89
CA ALA A 137 7.33 10.56 -7.91
C ALA A 137 7.80 11.83 -7.18
N TYR A 138 8.47 12.73 -7.89
CA TYR A 138 9.13 13.92 -7.34
C TYR A 138 8.17 14.94 -6.71
N ASP A 139 6.91 14.94 -7.15
CA ASP A 139 5.83 15.81 -6.70
C ASP A 139 5.01 15.23 -5.54
N VAL A 140 5.28 13.98 -5.14
CA VAL A 140 4.60 13.33 -4.01
C VAL A 140 4.96 14.00 -2.69
N LEU A 141 6.25 14.25 -2.43
CA LEU A 141 6.68 14.81 -1.14
C LEU A 141 6.23 16.26 -0.89
N PRO A 142 6.16 17.15 -1.90
CA PRO A 142 5.51 18.45 -1.76
C PRO A 142 4.05 18.37 -1.31
N SER A 143 3.30 17.38 -1.80
CA SER A 143 1.87 17.21 -1.47
C SER A 143 1.64 16.37 -0.21
N TYR A 144 2.53 15.42 0.05
CA TYR A 144 2.48 14.45 1.14
C TYR A 144 3.87 14.36 1.81
N PRO A 145 4.20 15.30 2.70
CA PRO A 145 5.50 15.35 3.36
C PRO A 145 5.81 14.10 4.20
N LEU A 146 7.09 13.82 4.37
CA LEU A 146 7.56 12.71 5.20
C LEU A 146 7.18 12.91 6.66
N LEU A 147 6.67 11.85 7.28
CA LEU A 147 6.22 11.88 8.67
C LEU A 147 7.39 11.81 9.65
N PRO A 148 7.37 12.58 10.75
CA PRO A 148 8.33 12.41 11.84
C PRO A 148 8.12 11.07 12.56
N LYS A 149 9.17 10.56 13.22
CA LYS A 149 9.06 9.31 14.01
C LYS A 149 8.05 9.47 15.14
N ASN A 150 7.20 8.46 15.33
CA ASN A 150 6.27 8.40 16.45
C ASN A 150 7.03 8.29 17.78
N LYS A 151 6.63 9.10 18.77
CA LYS A 151 7.10 8.94 20.16
C LYS A 151 6.34 7.81 20.86
N VAL A 152 5.03 7.77 20.65
CA VAL A 152 4.10 6.77 21.19
C VAL A 152 3.01 6.53 20.15
N TRP A 153 2.38 5.36 20.21
CA TRP A 153 1.22 5.02 19.39
C TRP A 153 0.43 3.90 20.08
N GLY A 154 -0.87 3.82 19.82
CA GLY A 154 -1.75 2.82 20.44
C GLY A 154 -3.03 3.45 20.98
N GLU A 155 -3.72 2.73 21.85
CA GLU A 155 -4.96 3.21 22.46
C GLU A 155 -4.71 4.29 23.53
N ALA A 156 -5.52 5.33 23.50
CA ALA A 156 -5.52 6.37 24.52
C ALA A 156 -6.52 6.02 25.64
N ARG A 157 -6.04 5.26 26.63
CA ARG A 157 -6.85 4.79 27.77
C ARG A 157 -6.84 5.77 28.93
N ASN A 158 -8.03 6.13 29.42
CA ASN A 158 -8.21 6.88 30.66
C ASN A 158 -8.03 5.93 31.87
N PRO A 159 -7.06 6.18 32.77
CA PRO A 159 -6.78 5.29 33.90
C PRO A 159 -7.88 5.28 34.97
N HIS A 160 -8.66 6.35 35.08
CA HIS A 160 -9.73 6.47 36.09
C HIS A 160 -11.01 5.75 35.67
N THR A 161 -11.40 5.89 34.40
CA THR A 161 -12.65 5.29 33.88
C THR A 161 -12.44 3.96 33.17
N GLY A 162 -11.19 3.63 32.83
CA GLY A 162 -10.84 2.45 32.04
C GLY A 162 -11.31 2.50 30.58
N LYS A 163 -11.86 3.64 30.12
CA LYS A 163 -12.37 3.85 28.76
C LYS A 163 -11.29 4.38 27.82
N CYS A 164 -11.45 4.15 26.53
CA CYS A 164 -10.54 4.60 25.47
C CYS A 164 -11.18 5.69 24.62
N LEU A 165 -10.34 6.61 24.11
CA LEU A 165 -10.74 7.57 23.08
C LEU A 165 -11.12 6.81 21.80
N ASP A 166 -12.22 7.18 21.16
CA ASP A 166 -12.76 6.51 19.98
C ASP A 166 -13.24 7.55 18.96
N ARG A 167 -12.95 7.35 17.66
CA ARG A 167 -13.42 8.21 16.58
C ARG A 167 -14.92 8.08 16.28
N MET A 168 -15.62 7.13 16.90
CA MET A 168 -17.06 6.90 16.72
C MET A 168 -17.46 6.71 15.23
N GLY A 169 -16.52 6.25 14.40
CA GLY A 169 -16.70 6.10 12.95
C GLY A 169 -16.77 7.39 12.13
N GLY A 170 -16.57 8.57 12.74
CA GLY A 170 -16.72 9.86 12.06
C GLY A 170 -15.46 10.33 11.33
N ILE A 171 -15.59 10.72 10.05
CA ILE A 171 -14.57 11.46 9.29
C ILE A 171 -15.27 12.50 8.37
N PRO A 172 -15.33 13.81 8.75
CA PRO A 172 -15.07 14.37 10.07
C PRO A 172 -16.21 14.08 11.06
N GLY A 173 -15.93 14.01 12.36
CA GLY A 173 -16.95 13.81 13.39
C GLY A 173 -16.41 14.05 14.81
N PRO A 174 -17.30 14.19 15.81
CA PRO A 174 -16.89 14.35 17.20
C PRO A 174 -16.18 13.09 17.72
N LEU A 175 -15.12 13.29 18.52
CA LEU A 175 -14.49 12.22 19.27
C LEU A 175 -15.35 11.82 20.47
N GLY A 176 -15.33 10.54 20.81
CA GLY A 176 -16.05 9.98 21.95
C GLY A 176 -15.14 9.17 22.85
N VAL A 177 -15.73 8.65 23.94
CA VAL A 177 -15.08 7.66 24.80
C VAL A 177 -15.92 6.38 24.84
N HIS A 178 -15.29 5.24 24.59
CA HIS A 178 -15.93 3.94 24.56
C HIS A 178 -15.16 2.93 25.43
N GLY A 179 -15.72 1.75 25.70
CA GLY A 179 -14.95 0.66 26.29
C GLY A 179 -13.75 0.30 25.41
N CYS A 180 -12.57 0.18 26.04
CA CYS A 180 -11.34 -0.24 25.36
C CYS A 180 -11.51 -1.67 24.86
N HIS A 181 -11.27 -1.90 23.57
CA HIS A 181 -11.46 -3.23 22.97
C HIS A 181 -10.18 -3.84 22.40
N GLY A 182 -9.05 -3.12 22.35
CA GLY A 182 -7.75 -3.64 21.89
C GLY A 182 -7.65 -4.01 20.40
N PHE A 183 -8.75 -4.01 19.66
CA PHE A 183 -8.79 -4.32 18.21
C PHE A 183 -8.26 -3.20 17.27
N GLY A 184 -7.82 -2.06 17.79
CA GLY A 184 -7.34 -0.94 16.97
C GLY A 184 -8.47 -0.12 16.33
N GLY A 185 -8.38 0.16 15.03
CA GLY A 185 -9.45 0.80 14.26
C GLY A 185 -9.75 2.24 14.68
N ASN A 186 -10.89 2.47 15.33
CA ASN A 186 -11.27 3.82 15.78
C ASN A 186 -10.60 4.24 17.10
N GLN A 187 -9.96 3.30 17.81
CA GLN A 187 -9.29 3.54 19.09
C GLN A 187 -7.76 3.69 18.96
N VAL A 188 -7.23 3.82 17.74
CA VAL A 188 -5.80 4.02 17.43
C VAL A 188 -5.64 5.11 16.39
#